data_AF-A0A1G7EKJ9-F1
#
_entry.id   AF-A0A1G7EKJ9-F1
#
_cell.length_a   1.000
_cell.length_b   1.000
_cell.length_c   1.000
_cell.angle_alpha   90.00
_cell.angle_beta   90.00
_cell.angle_gamma   90.00
#
_symmetry.space_group_name_H-M   'P 1'
#
loop_
_entity.id
_entity.type
_entity.pdbx_description
1 polymer ?
#
loop_
_entity_poly.entity_id
_entity_poly.type
_entity_poly.pdbx_seq_one_letter_code
_entity_poly.pdbx_strand_id
1 'polypeptide(L)'
;MPFPPLSVLVLVLLASSASAALIVMLAAWPLRRRRAAREPKSVFLFDGTALVDASPAGRRLVEQVPGGADRDRLAQLLEYRFPGLTARLAAAQGDGEFRLPGRDGLGAIMVEHWEGLTRLTLAPGGKAPPVDRLAFEALCDELATLRSIGDCAPQLIWKQTPEGRVIWANGAYLGLVRRSAPDAVGRWPPPALFPAEDSPAEERPERRRVALVLPGAPRRRNYEITRLRRGGEEVCFALDVTELVEAEQARRNFVQTLTKTFAQLSIGLAIFDRQRKLVMFNPALLDLTGLPVAFLSSRPQIQTVLDRLRDRNMLPEPKDYASWREQLAALEAQASRGTYCETWALPGGQTYKVTGRPHPDGAVAFLFEDISAEISLTRHFRAEIDTAQAVLDSFDTAVVVFSASGTRLMHNRAYADLWGCPGEAPDGAGIAEELARWRRAAAPTPLLDRLRDFVGRFGPREAWSGQLRLTDGRGLSGHFAPLAGGMTLVKFTLDGPGRPRAAPPVEAEAADAAGTDDTGTGPAAARHG
;
A
#
# COMPACT_ATOMS: atom_id res chain seq x y z
N MET A 1 -13.64 122.10 -27.43
CA MET A 1 -12.92 121.41 -26.32
C MET A 1 -12.44 120.06 -26.83
N PRO A 2 -11.37 119.47 -26.26
CA PRO A 2 -10.70 118.30 -26.84
C PRO A 2 -11.46 116.99 -26.58
N PHE A 3 -11.12 115.96 -27.35
CA PHE A 3 -11.45 114.58 -27.00
C PHE A 3 -10.86 114.24 -25.61
N PRO A 4 -11.56 113.45 -24.78
CA PRO A 4 -11.02 113.03 -23.49
C PRO A 4 -9.74 112.21 -23.71
N PRO A 5 -8.69 112.39 -22.88
CA PRO A 5 -7.46 111.63 -23.02
C PRO A 5 -7.74 110.14 -22.86
N LEU A 6 -7.10 109.32 -23.69
CA LEU A 6 -7.39 107.90 -23.88
C LEU A 6 -7.31 107.08 -22.57
N SER A 7 -6.49 107.55 -21.62
CA SER A 7 -6.38 107.05 -20.25
C SER A 7 -7.71 107.08 -19.46
N VAL A 8 -8.55 108.10 -19.64
CA VAL A 8 -9.84 108.21 -18.93
C VAL A 8 -10.84 107.17 -19.44
N LEU A 9 -10.87 106.93 -20.76
CA LEU A 9 -11.75 105.92 -21.35
C LEU A 9 -11.35 104.51 -20.91
N VAL A 10 -10.04 104.23 -20.86
CA VAL A 10 -9.49 102.98 -20.31
C VAL A 10 -9.83 102.82 -18.82
N LEU A 11 -9.72 103.88 -18.02
CA LEU A 11 -10.06 103.84 -16.59
C LEU A 11 -11.54 103.49 -16.36
N VAL A 12 -12.46 104.04 -17.15
CA VAL A 12 -13.90 103.74 -17.07
C VAL A 12 -14.20 102.31 -17.50
N LEU A 13 -13.52 101.80 -18.53
CA LEU A 13 -13.64 100.39 -18.96
C LEU A 13 -13.10 99.41 -17.90
N LEU A 14 -12.02 99.76 -17.20
CA LEU A 14 -11.51 98.96 -16.07
C LEU A 14 -12.44 99.01 -14.85
N ALA A 15 -12.96 100.18 -14.47
CA ALA A 15 -13.92 100.31 -13.37
C ALA A 15 -15.25 99.57 -13.63
N SER A 16 -15.78 99.63 -14.87
CA SER A 16 -17.02 98.94 -15.24
C SER A 16 -16.84 97.42 -15.36
N SER A 17 -15.72 96.94 -15.91
CA SER A 17 -15.41 95.50 -15.94
C SER A 17 -15.15 94.92 -14.55
N ALA A 18 -14.44 95.65 -13.66
CA ALA A 18 -14.29 95.28 -12.25
C ALA A 18 -15.65 95.22 -11.51
N SER A 19 -16.54 96.19 -11.77
CA SER A 19 -17.89 96.21 -11.19
C SER A 19 -18.74 95.04 -11.68
N ALA A 20 -18.70 94.73 -12.98
CA ALA A 20 -19.39 93.58 -13.55
C ALA A 20 -18.86 92.24 -12.98
N ALA A 21 -17.54 92.10 -12.84
CA ALA A 21 -16.91 90.94 -12.21
C ALA A 21 -17.34 90.78 -10.75
N LEU A 22 -17.41 91.87 -9.98
CA LEU A 22 -17.87 91.87 -8.59
C LEU A 22 -19.35 91.46 -8.48
N ILE A 23 -20.21 91.98 -9.37
CA ILE A 23 -21.64 91.60 -9.42
C ILE A 23 -21.81 90.11 -9.78
N VAL A 24 -21.07 89.60 -10.77
CA VAL A 24 -21.07 88.17 -11.11
C VAL A 24 -20.56 87.32 -9.95
N MET A 25 -19.51 87.76 -9.25
CA MET A 25 -18.95 87.05 -8.10
C MET A 25 -19.92 87.01 -6.91
N LEU A 26 -20.62 88.12 -6.63
CA LEU A 26 -21.65 88.21 -5.60
C LEU A 26 -22.92 87.43 -5.95
N ALA A 27 -23.34 87.39 -7.21
CA ALA A 27 -24.46 86.57 -7.68
C ALA A 27 -24.13 85.07 -7.69
N ALA A 28 -22.89 84.70 -8.00
CA ALA A 28 -22.41 83.33 -7.94
C ALA A 28 -22.20 82.81 -6.50
N TRP A 29 -21.98 83.70 -5.52
CA TRP A 29 -21.74 83.36 -4.11
C TRP A 29 -22.88 82.55 -3.45
N PRO A 30 -24.17 82.96 -3.50
CA PRO A 30 -25.28 82.16 -2.96
C PRO A 30 -25.51 80.86 -3.74
N LEU A 31 -25.25 80.85 -5.06
CA LEU A 31 -25.37 79.65 -5.90
C LEU A 31 -24.28 78.61 -5.57
N ARG A 32 -23.03 79.05 -5.34
CA ARG A 32 -21.94 78.17 -4.86
C ARG A 32 -22.22 77.67 -3.44
N ARG A 33 -22.67 78.52 -2.51
CA ARG A 33 -23.00 78.08 -1.13
C ARG A 33 -24.15 77.06 -1.09
N ARG A 34 -25.13 77.13 -1.99
CA ARG A 34 -26.20 76.11 -2.12
C ARG A 34 -25.74 74.74 -2.65
N ARG A 35 -24.48 74.61 -3.11
CA ARG A 35 -23.89 73.32 -3.52
C ARG A 35 -23.05 72.63 -2.44
N ALA A 36 -22.87 73.25 -1.27
CA ALA A 36 -22.26 72.64 -0.09
C ALA A 36 -23.33 72.15 0.89
N ALA A 37 -23.00 71.12 1.69
CA ALA A 37 -23.83 70.59 2.78
C ALA A 37 -25.25 70.07 2.40
N ARG A 38 -25.33 69.24 1.34
CA ARG A 38 -26.23 68.07 1.36
C ARG A 38 -25.37 66.81 1.38
N GLU A 39 -25.66 65.89 2.30
CA GLU A 39 -25.02 64.58 2.34
C GLU A 39 -25.24 63.84 1.02
N PRO A 40 -24.23 63.13 0.47
CA PRO A 40 -24.36 62.42 -0.80
C PRO A 40 -25.19 61.15 -0.62
N LYS A 41 -26.52 61.28 -0.67
CA LYS A 41 -27.44 60.13 -0.65
C LYS A 41 -27.11 59.16 -1.78
N SER A 42 -26.96 57.87 -1.45
CA SER A 42 -26.84 56.81 -2.45
C SER A 42 -28.21 56.55 -3.08
N VAL A 43 -28.41 57.17 -4.25
CA VAL A 43 -29.55 56.97 -5.15
C VAL A 43 -29.12 56.05 -6.29
N PHE A 44 -30.01 55.13 -6.67
CA PHE A 44 -29.91 54.18 -7.78
C PHE A 44 -31.23 54.23 -8.56
N LEU A 45 -31.18 54.08 -9.89
CA LEU A 45 -32.34 54.03 -10.79
C LEU A 45 -32.23 52.78 -11.67
N PHE A 46 -33.27 51.96 -11.65
CA PHE A 46 -33.36 50.71 -12.41
C PHE A 46 -34.52 50.75 -13.40
N ASP A 47 -34.35 50.08 -14.53
CA ASP A 47 -35.42 49.69 -15.45
C ASP A 47 -35.56 48.17 -15.39
N GLY A 48 -36.73 47.68 -14.95
CA GLY A 48 -36.92 46.28 -14.57
C GLY A 48 -35.91 45.82 -13.52
N THR A 49 -34.91 45.04 -13.95
CA THR A 49 -33.78 44.56 -13.12
C THR A 49 -32.46 45.26 -13.39
N ALA A 50 -32.31 46.02 -14.49
CA ALA A 50 -31.05 46.60 -14.94
C ALA A 50 -30.82 48.01 -14.39
N LEU A 51 -29.60 48.34 -13.94
CA LEU A 51 -29.27 49.69 -13.48
C LEU A 51 -29.12 50.65 -14.66
N VAL A 52 -29.92 51.72 -14.68
CA VAL A 52 -29.88 52.81 -15.67
C VAL A 52 -28.90 53.91 -15.25
N ASP A 53 -28.97 54.34 -13.99
CA ASP A 53 -28.02 55.30 -13.41
C ASP A 53 -27.89 55.11 -11.89
N ALA A 54 -26.77 55.58 -11.34
CA ALA A 54 -26.60 55.75 -9.90
C ALA A 54 -25.80 57.02 -9.60
N SER A 55 -26.15 57.65 -8.48
CA SER A 55 -25.35 58.71 -7.85
C SER A 55 -23.90 58.26 -7.60
N PRO A 56 -22.92 59.19 -7.48
CA PRO A 56 -21.52 58.81 -7.20
C PRO A 56 -21.30 57.99 -5.92
N ALA A 57 -22.18 58.15 -4.91
CA ALA A 57 -22.18 57.32 -3.70
C ALA A 57 -22.87 55.96 -3.89
N GLY A 58 -23.81 55.87 -4.85
CA GLY A 58 -24.41 54.61 -5.30
C GLY A 58 -23.45 53.78 -6.15
N ARG A 59 -22.78 54.38 -7.15
CA ARG A 59 -21.84 53.68 -8.05
C ARG A 59 -20.76 52.91 -7.30
N ARG A 60 -20.09 53.57 -6.32
CA ARG A 60 -19.11 52.93 -5.41
C ARG A 60 -19.66 51.71 -4.64
N LEU A 61 -20.96 51.69 -4.37
CA LEU A 61 -21.61 50.57 -3.67
C LEU A 61 -21.89 49.42 -4.65
N VAL A 62 -22.28 49.71 -5.90
CA VAL A 62 -22.44 48.71 -6.98
C VAL A 62 -21.10 48.12 -7.40
N GLU A 63 -20.05 48.94 -7.50
CA GLU A 63 -18.67 48.54 -7.82
C GLU A 63 -18.09 47.53 -6.80
N GLN A 64 -18.66 47.46 -5.59
CA GLN A 64 -18.31 46.49 -4.54
C GLN A 64 -19.17 45.21 -4.56
N VAL A 65 -20.11 45.05 -5.50
CA VAL A 65 -20.97 43.85 -5.64
C VAL A 65 -20.38 42.89 -6.68
N PRO A 66 -19.94 41.68 -6.30
CA PRO A 66 -19.45 40.71 -7.28
C PRO A 66 -20.57 40.24 -8.23
N GLY A 67 -20.39 40.48 -9.53
CA GLY A 67 -21.17 39.84 -10.60
C GLY A 67 -22.04 40.78 -11.45
N GLY A 68 -22.29 42.03 -11.04
CA GLY A 68 -22.99 43.03 -11.88
C GLY A 68 -24.05 43.86 -11.16
N ALA A 69 -24.61 44.80 -11.90
CA ALA A 69 -25.46 45.90 -11.40
C ALA A 69 -26.96 45.56 -11.33
N ASP A 70 -27.34 44.31 -11.01
CA ASP A 70 -28.74 43.91 -11.02
C ASP A 70 -29.47 44.33 -9.73
N ARG A 71 -30.69 44.86 -9.88
CA ARG A 71 -31.59 45.28 -8.81
C ARG A 71 -31.74 44.22 -7.73
N ASP A 72 -31.94 42.97 -8.14
CA ASP A 72 -32.27 41.87 -7.23
C ASP A 72 -31.03 41.35 -6.48
N ARG A 73 -29.82 41.50 -7.05
CA ARG A 73 -28.54 41.25 -6.35
C ARG A 73 -28.27 42.33 -5.30
N LEU A 74 -28.53 43.61 -5.64
CA LEU A 74 -28.44 44.70 -4.69
C LEU A 74 -29.46 44.54 -3.54
N ALA A 75 -30.69 44.12 -3.86
CA ALA A 75 -31.72 43.81 -2.86
C ALA A 75 -31.25 42.70 -1.90
N GLN A 76 -30.73 41.58 -2.41
CA GLN A 76 -30.22 40.48 -1.59
C GLN A 76 -29.06 40.89 -0.68
N LEU A 77 -28.14 41.75 -1.14
CA LEU A 77 -27.05 42.27 -0.32
C LEU A 77 -27.53 43.24 0.76
N LEU A 78 -28.60 44.00 0.48
CA LEU A 78 -29.21 44.94 1.42
C LEU A 78 -30.22 44.28 2.38
N GLU A 79 -30.73 43.09 2.08
CA GLU A 79 -31.74 42.35 2.84
C GLU A 79 -31.41 42.21 4.34
N TYR A 80 -30.15 41.91 4.68
CA TYR A 80 -29.73 41.79 6.09
C TYR A 80 -29.88 43.10 6.88
N ARG A 81 -29.75 44.25 6.19
CA ARG A 81 -29.86 45.61 6.75
C ARG A 81 -31.28 46.18 6.62
N PHE A 82 -32.06 45.75 5.63
CA PHE A 82 -33.45 46.14 5.40
C PHE A 82 -34.33 44.89 5.20
N PRO A 83 -34.69 44.18 6.28
CA PRO A 83 -35.42 42.91 6.19
C PRO A 83 -36.76 43.06 5.48
N GLY A 84 -37.05 42.16 4.54
CA GLY A 84 -38.23 42.17 3.69
C GLY A 84 -38.09 43.00 2.40
N LEU A 85 -36.92 43.60 2.12
CA LEU A 85 -36.71 44.42 0.91
C LEU A 85 -36.93 43.64 -0.38
N THR A 86 -36.35 42.45 -0.51
CA THR A 86 -36.46 41.60 -1.70
C THR A 86 -37.91 41.14 -1.90
N ALA A 87 -38.62 40.78 -0.83
CA ALA A 87 -40.03 40.41 -0.88
C ALA A 87 -40.93 41.59 -1.27
N ARG A 88 -40.64 42.79 -0.77
CA ARG A 88 -41.36 44.03 -1.11
C ARG A 88 -41.12 44.46 -2.56
N LEU A 89 -39.90 44.33 -3.07
CA LEU A 89 -39.57 44.61 -4.48
C LEU A 89 -40.18 43.59 -5.45
N ALA A 90 -40.36 42.33 -5.04
CA ALA A 90 -41.07 41.32 -5.82
C ALA A 90 -42.60 41.50 -5.80
N ALA A 91 -43.15 42.04 -4.70
CA ALA A 91 -44.58 42.30 -4.52
C ALA A 91 -45.04 43.69 -5.03
N ALA A 92 -44.11 44.56 -5.43
CA ALA A 92 -44.42 45.89 -5.98
C ALA A 92 -44.96 45.76 -7.42
N GLN A 93 -46.29 45.76 -7.55
CA GLN A 93 -47.00 45.80 -8.83
C GLN A 93 -47.76 47.12 -8.95
N GLY A 94 -47.30 48.00 -9.85
CA GLY A 94 -47.85 49.35 -10.05
C GLY A 94 -47.06 50.45 -9.33
N ASP A 95 -47.39 51.69 -9.66
CA ASP A 95 -46.68 52.89 -9.21
C ASP A 95 -46.91 53.18 -7.71
N GLY A 96 -45.88 53.66 -7.01
CA GLY A 96 -45.98 54.01 -5.60
C GLY A 96 -44.64 54.21 -4.89
N GLU A 97 -44.71 54.78 -3.68
CA GLU A 97 -43.56 54.97 -2.78
C GLU A 97 -43.73 54.09 -1.52
N PHE A 98 -42.67 53.39 -1.12
CA PHE A 98 -42.63 52.73 0.19
C PHE A 98 -41.28 52.88 0.90
N ARG A 99 -41.35 53.06 2.22
CA ARG A 99 -40.19 53.18 3.11
C ARG A 99 -40.00 51.90 3.91
N LEU A 100 -38.79 51.35 3.91
CA LEU A 100 -38.39 50.30 4.85
C LEU A 100 -37.34 50.87 5.84
N PRO A 101 -37.58 50.78 7.17
CA PRO A 101 -36.57 51.15 8.15
C PRO A 101 -35.40 50.15 8.12
N GLY A 102 -34.19 50.66 8.40
CA GLY A 102 -33.02 49.83 8.60
C GLY A 102 -33.06 49.11 9.94
N ARG A 103 -32.43 47.94 9.99
CA ARG A 103 -32.15 47.20 11.24
C ARG A 103 -31.44 48.12 12.24
N ASP A 104 -31.77 47.96 13.52
CA ASP A 104 -31.16 48.69 14.63
C ASP A 104 -31.28 50.23 14.53
N GLY A 105 -32.24 50.72 13.74
CA GLY A 105 -32.47 52.16 13.50
C GLY A 105 -31.51 52.81 12.51
N LEU A 106 -30.61 52.03 11.89
CA LEU A 106 -29.54 52.53 11.02
C LEU A 106 -30.04 52.87 9.59
N GLY A 107 -30.87 53.91 9.53
CA GLY A 107 -31.35 54.52 8.29
C GLY A 107 -32.69 54.00 7.80
N ALA A 108 -33.00 54.30 6.54
CA ALA A 108 -34.14 53.77 5.82
C ALA A 108 -33.81 53.71 4.33
N ILE A 109 -34.31 52.70 3.64
CA ILE A 109 -34.39 52.70 2.18
C ILE A 109 -35.77 53.22 1.78
N MET A 110 -35.78 54.21 0.89
CA MET A 110 -36.98 54.60 0.17
C MET A 110 -36.96 53.92 -1.20
N VAL A 111 -38.09 53.33 -1.58
CA VAL A 111 -38.33 52.76 -2.89
C VAL A 111 -39.46 53.56 -3.52
N GLU A 112 -39.19 54.14 -4.69
CA GLU A 112 -40.18 54.82 -5.51
C GLU A 112 -40.27 54.06 -6.85
N HIS A 113 -41.48 53.74 -7.30
CA HIS A 113 -41.74 53.07 -8.58
C HIS A 113 -42.69 53.90 -9.42
N TRP A 114 -42.38 54.07 -10.71
CA TRP A 114 -43.21 54.77 -11.69
C TRP A 114 -42.95 54.23 -13.10
N GLU A 115 -43.99 53.90 -13.86
CA GLU A 115 -43.92 53.52 -15.28
C GLU A 115 -42.84 52.44 -15.60
N GLY A 116 -42.64 51.48 -14.69
CA GLY A 116 -41.63 50.42 -14.80
C GLY A 116 -40.24 50.76 -14.23
N LEU A 117 -39.91 52.04 -14.07
CA LEU A 117 -38.68 52.48 -13.42
C LEU A 117 -38.77 52.31 -11.90
N THR A 118 -37.70 51.80 -11.30
CA THR A 118 -37.58 51.64 -9.84
C THR A 118 -36.40 52.45 -9.31
N ARG A 119 -36.66 53.44 -8.46
CA ARG A 119 -35.65 54.26 -7.81
C ARG A 119 -35.45 53.84 -6.36
N LEU A 120 -34.23 53.48 -6.01
CA LEU A 120 -33.82 53.18 -4.64
C LEU A 120 -33.04 54.37 -4.08
N THR A 121 -33.44 54.89 -2.92
CA THR A 121 -32.72 55.95 -2.20
C THR A 121 -32.40 55.50 -0.79
N LEU A 122 -31.11 55.33 -0.48
CA LEU A 122 -30.63 55.10 0.88
C LEU A 122 -30.58 56.44 1.64
N ALA A 123 -31.30 56.53 2.75
CA ALA A 123 -31.30 57.67 3.67
C ALA A 123 -30.63 57.27 5.00
N PRO A 124 -29.67 58.07 5.53
CA PRO A 124 -29.06 57.80 6.82
C PRO A 124 -30.06 57.96 7.99
N GLY A 125 -29.74 57.32 9.12
CA GLY A 125 -30.56 57.34 10.34
C GLY A 125 -30.21 58.52 11.22
N GLY A 126 -31.13 59.47 11.36
CA GLY A 126 -30.91 60.70 12.14
C GLY A 126 -29.83 61.60 11.54
N LYS A 127 -29.18 62.41 12.38
CA LYS A 127 -27.89 63.02 12.03
C LYS A 127 -26.81 61.97 12.26
N ALA A 128 -26.08 61.58 11.22
CA ALA A 128 -24.85 60.84 11.42
C ALA A 128 -23.89 61.68 12.31
N PRO A 129 -23.16 61.07 13.26
CA PRO A 129 -22.05 61.77 13.89
C PRO A 129 -21.03 62.16 12.81
N PRO A 130 -20.29 63.27 12.97
CA PRO A 130 -19.25 63.65 12.02
C PRO A 130 -18.10 62.65 12.09
N VAL A 131 -18.18 61.59 11.29
CA VAL A 131 -17.11 60.61 11.13
C VAL A 131 -15.92 61.31 10.48
N ASP A 132 -14.76 61.27 11.13
CA ASP A 132 -13.53 61.73 10.50
C ASP A 132 -13.28 60.92 9.23
N ARG A 133 -13.01 61.62 8.13
CA ARG A 133 -12.81 61.01 6.83
C ARG A 133 -11.57 60.13 6.81
N LEU A 134 -10.51 60.52 7.51
CA LEU A 134 -9.27 59.71 7.59
C LEU A 134 -9.53 58.42 8.38
N ALA A 135 -10.23 58.50 9.52
CA ALA A 135 -10.67 57.31 10.25
C ALA A 135 -11.61 56.41 9.44
N PHE A 136 -12.52 56.97 8.64
CA PHE A 136 -13.41 56.19 7.76
C PHE A 136 -12.64 55.48 6.63
N GLU A 137 -11.71 56.18 5.97
CA GLU A 137 -10.88 55.61 4.90
C GLU A 137 -9.97 54.51 5.48
N ALA A 138 -9.35 54.71 6.64
CA ALA A 138 -8.58 53.68 7.34
C ALA A 138 -9.41 52.44 7.74
N LEU A 139 -10.64 52.61 8.22
CA LEU A 139 -11.55 51.49 8.51
C LEU A 139 -11.99 50.75 7.24
N CYS A 140 -12.12 51.44 6.11
CA CYS A 140 -12.37 50.78 4.82
C CYS A 140 -11.16 49.94 4.37
N ASP A 141 -9.93 50.45 4.54
CA ASP A 141 -8.70 49.73 4.19
C ASP A 141 -8.46 48.52 5.12
N GLU A 142 -8.73 48.65 6.42
CA GLU A 142 -8.71 47.53 7.36
C GLU A 142 -9.74 46.46 6.99
N LEU A 143 -10.99 46.85 6.70
CA LEU A 143 -12.03 45.91 6.26
C LEU A 143 -11.70 45.24 4.92
N ALA A 144 -11.07 45.95 3.98
CA ALA A 144 -10.58 45.36 2.73
C ALA A 144 -9.46 44.34 2.99
N THR A 145 -8.53 44.66 3.89
CA THR A 145 -7.45 43.77 4.33
C THR A 145 -8.00 42.49 4.98
N LEU A 146 -8.94 42.62 5.93
CA LEU A 146 -9.55 41.49 6.62
C LEU A 146 -10.37 40.59 5.68
N ARG A 147 -11.08 41.17 4.69
CA ARG A 147 -11.76 40.42 3.63
C ARG A 147 -10.76 39.64 2.77
N SER A 148 -9.69 40.30 2.32
CA SER A 148 -8.62 39.68 1.53
C SER A 148 -7.98 38.49 2.26
N ILE A 149 -7.68 38.64 3.55
CA ILE A 149 -7.16 37.55 4.40
C ILE A 149 -8.15 36.38 4.47
N GLY A 150 -9.44 36.65 4.63
CA GLY A 150 -10.49 35.60 4.68
C GLY A 150 -10.65 34.85 3.36
N ASP A 151 -10.69 35.57 2.23
CA ASP A 151 -10.89 35.01 0.90
C ASP A 151 -9.65 34.25 0.36
N CYS A 152 -8.45 34.73 0.70
CA CYS A 152 -7.18 34.06 0.36
C CYS A 152 -6.78 32.96 1.36
N ALA A 153 -7.53 32.75 2.46
CA ALA A 153 -7.22 31.68 3.41
C ALA A 153 -7.32 30.30 2.74
N PRO A 154 -6.29 29.42 2.86
CA PRO A 154 -6.32 28.09 2.25
C PRO A 154 -7.27 27.11 2.97
N GLN A 155 -7.64 27.43 4.21
CA GLN A 155 -8.68 26.73 4.96
C GLN A 155 -10.06 27.03 4.36
N LEU A 156 -10.94 26.04 4.35
CA LEU A 156 -12.34 26.22 3.95
C LEU A 156 -13.04 27.01 5.07
N ILE A 157 -13.58 28.20 4.78
CA ILE A 157 -14.31 29.00 5.77
C ILE A 157 -15.67 29.38 5.19
N TRP A 158 -16.73 29.14 5.95
CA TRP A 158 -18.07 29.58 5.60
C TRP A 158 -18.88 29.97 6.84
N LYS A 159 -19.96 30.70 6.61
CA LYS A 159 -20.94 31.12 7.62
C LYS A 159 -22.31 30.61 7.19
N GLN A 160 -23.09 30.06 8.12
CA GLN A 160 -24.40 29.50 7.85
C GLN A 160 -25.46 29.96 8.87
N THR A 161 -26.73 29.91 8.45
CA THR A 161 -27.88 30.06 9.34
C THR A 161 -28.08 28.80 10.19
N PRO A 162 -28.94 28.82 11.24
CA PRO A 162 -29.27 27.62 12.03
C PRO A 162 -29.85 26.48 11.19
N GLU A 163 -30.47 26.80 10.05
CA GLU A 163 -31.06 25.85 9.10
C GLU A 163 -30.01 25.31 8.08
N GLY A 164 -28.71 25.52 8.34
CA GLY A 164 -27.61 25.03 7.51
C GLY A 164 -27.43 25.75 6.17
N ARG A 165 -28.18 26.83 5.90
CA ARG A 165 -28.06 27.62 4.66
C ARG A 165 -26.80 28.48 4.73
N VAL A 166 -25.89 28.30 3.77
CA VAL A 166 -24.68 29.13 3.64
C VAL A 166 -25.05 30.57 3.29
N ILE A 167 -24.51 31.54 4.03
CA ILE A 167 -24.75 32.99 3.88
C ILE A 167 -23.47 33.81 3.65
N TRP A 168 -22.31 33.21 3.85
CA TRP A 168 -21.02 33.70 3.37
C TRP A 168 -20.05 32.51 3.20
N ALA A 169 -19.14 32.56 2.24
CA ALA A 169 -18.16 31.50 2.01
C ALA A 169 -16.91 32.08 1.32
N ASN A 170 -15.74 31.63 1.74
CA ASN A 170 -14.46 32.13 1.22
C ASN A 170 -14.06 31.49 -0.11
N GLY A 171 -13.01 32.03 -0.73
CA GLY A 171 -12.45 31.54 -2.00
C GLY A 171 -12.13 30.04 -2.00
N ALA A 172 -11.60 29.50 -0.90
CA ALA A 172 -11.32 28.07 -0.75
C ALA A 172 -12.60 27.21 -0.76
N TYR A 173 -13.65 27.60 0.00
CA TYR A 173 -14.93 26.90 0.01
C TYR A 173 -15.60 26.92 -1.37
N LEU A 174 -15.66 28.08 -2.02
CA LEU A 174 -16.21 28.20 -3.38
C LEU A 174 -15.37 27.43 -4.41
N GLY A 175 -14.06 27.34 -4.21
CA GLY A 175 -13.15 26.49 -4.97
C GLY A 175 -13.42 24.98 -4.79
N LEU A 176 -13.87 24.55 -3.61
CA LEU A 176 -14.33 23.18 -3.37
C LEU A 176 -15.71 22.93 -4.03
N VAL A 177 -16.66 23.85 -3.90
CA VAL A 177 -17.99 23.79 -4.55
C VAL A 177 -17.85 23.59 -6.07
N ARG A 178 -16.94 24.31 -6.73
CA ARG A 178 -16.64 24.14 -8.16
C ARG A 178 -16.20 22.72 -8.56
N ARG A 179 -15.63 21.95 -7.62
CA ARG A 179 -15.19 20.56 -7.83
C ARG A 179 -16.22 19.52 -7.38
N SER A 180 -17.05 19.84 -6.38
CA SER A 180 -18.04 18.91 -5.82
C SER A 180 -19.42 19.01 -6.46
N ALA A 181 -19.78 20.18 -7.00
CA ALA A 181 -21.10 20.49 -7.55
C ALA A 181 -20.97 21.53 -8.69
N PRO A 182 -20.43 21.15 -9.87
CA PRO A 182 -20.20 22.09 -10.98
C PRO A 182 -21.49 22.80 -11.45
N ASP A 183 -22.64 22.11 -11.41
CA ASP A 183 -23.94 22.67 -11.82
C ASP A 183 -24.48 23.75 -10.86
N ALA A 184 -23.87 23.91 -9.67
CA ALA A 184 -24.20 24.94 -8.70
C ALA A 184 -23.29 26.18 -8.78
N VAL A 185 -22.30 26.20 -9.68
CA VAL A 185 -21.36 27.32 -9.82
C VAL A 185 -22.10 28.59 -10.28
N GLY A 186 -21.85 29.70 -9.58
CA GLY A 186 -22.52 30.99 -9.84
C GLY A 186 -23.91 31.13 -9.21
N ARG A 187 -24.46 30.07 -8.58
CA ARG A 187 -25.70 30.16 -7.81
C ARG A 187 -25.42 30.62 -6.37
N TRP A 188 -26.29 31.46 -5.83
CA TRP A 188 -26.24 31.89 -4.43
C TRP A 188 -27.59 31.60 -3.75
N PRO A 189 -27.63 30.98 -2.56
CA PRO A 189 -26.50 30.48 -1.78
C PRO A 189 -25.79 29.29 -2.46
N PRO A 190 -24.50 29.03 -2.17
CA PRO A 190 -23.84 27.81 -2.61
C PRO A 190 -24.39 26.60 -1.82
N PRO A 191 -24.26 25.37 -2.35
CA PRO A 191 -24.67 24.17 -1.64
C PRO A 191 -23.87 23.97 -0.35
N ALA A 192 -24.53 23.46 0.69
CA ALA A 192 -23.89 23.02 1.93
C ALA A 192 -23.18 21.68 1.68
N LEU A 193 -21.84 21.70 1.57
CA LEU A 193 -21.04 20.50 1.33
C LEU A 193 -20.85 19.65 2.59
N PHE A 194 -21.13 20.24 3.75
CA PHE A 194 -20.94 19.65 5.08
C PHE A 194 -22.18 19.87 5.95
N PRO A 195 -23.34 19.32 5.56
CA PRO A 195 -24.59 19.50 6.31
C PRO A 195 -24.43 19.06 7.77
N ALA A 196 -25.13 19.75 8.65
CA ALA A 196 -25.25 19.37 10.05
C ALA A 196 -26.50 18.49 10.23
N GLU A 197 -26.37 17.39 10.97
CA GLU A 197 -27.52 16.64 11.48
C GLU A 197 -28.10 17.34 12.71
N ASP A 198 -27.22 17.86 13.58
CA ASP A 198 -27.53 18.66 14.76
C ASP A 198 -26.75 19.98 14.75
N SER A 199 -27.35 21.05 15.29
CA SER A 199 -26.65 22.30 15.63
C SER A 199 -25.97 22.20 17.00
N PRO A 200 -24.78 22.80 17.22
CA PRO A 200 -24.15 22.82 18.53
C PRO A 200 -24.99 23.60 19.55
N ALA A 201 -25.29 22.96 20.69
CA ALA A 201 -26.17 23.49 21.74
C ALA A 201 -25.51 24.52 22.69
N GLU A 202 -24.19 24.69 22.60
CA GLU A 202 -23.39 25.62 23.42
C GLU A 202 -22.47 26.47 22.51
N GLU A 203 -21.95 27.59 23.03
CA GLU A 203 -20.93 28.40 22.32
C GLU A 203 -19.53 27.73 22.24
N ARG A 204 -19.42 26.44 22.55
CA ARG A 204 -18.16 25.68 22.49
C ARG A 204 -17.83 25.22 21.06
N PRO A 205 -16.55 25.14 20.68
CA PRO A 205 -16.15 24.61 19.38
C PRO A 205 -16.43 23.11 19.26
N GLU A 206 -17.46 22.73 18.49
CA GLU A 206 -17.63 21.34 18.03
C GLU A 206 -16.51 21.02 17.03
N ARG A 207 -15.88 19.84 17.14
CA ARG A 207 -14.97 19.30 16.12
C ARG A 207 -15.44 17.94 15.62
N ARG A 208 -15.73 17.83 14.33
CA ARG A 208 -16.22 16.59 13.69
C ARG A 208 -15.46 16.32 12.40
N ARG A 209 -15.01 15.08 12.20
CA ARG A 209 -14.40 14.62 10.94
C ARG A 209 -15.51 14.14 9.99
N VAL A 210 -15.47 14.61 8.74
CA VAL A 210 -16.46 14.31 7.69
C VAL A 210 -15.76 13.88 6.41
N ALA A 211 -16.22 12.77 5.81
CA ALA A 211 -15.58 12.15 4.66
C ALA A 211 -16.37 12.41 3.37
N LEU A 212 -15.91 13.36 2.56
CA LEU A 212 -16.53 13.82 1.31
C LEU A 212 -16.02 13.03 0.10
N VAL A 213 -16.93 12.60 -0.78
CA VAL A 213 -16.59 12.07 -2.11
C VAL A 213 -16.76 13.20 -3.12
N LEU A 214 -15.76 13.42 -3.99
CA LEU A 214 -15.85 14.39 -5.09
C LEU A 214 -16.19 13.67 -6.40
N PRO A 215 -17.09 14.21 -7.26
CA PRO A 215 -17.34 13.65 -8.58
C PRO A 215 -16.05 13.50 -9.39
N GLY A 216 -15.87 12.34 -10.04
CA GLY A 216 -14.67 12.03 -10.82
C GLY A 216 -13.38 11.78 -10.01
N ALA A 217 -13.39 11.95 -8.68
CA ALA A 217 -12.21 11.64 -7.85
C ALA A 217 -12.21 10.16 -7.42
N PRO A 218 -11.11 9.41 -7.65
CA PRO A 218 -11.02 7.99 -7.26
C PRO A 218 -10.79 7.78 -5.75
N ARG A 219 -10.71 8.85 -4.95
CA ARG A 219 -10.47 8.81 -3.50
C ARG A 219 -11.42 9.73 -2.74
N ARG A 220 -11.87 9.28 -1.58
CA ARG A 220 -12.66 10.03 -0.60
C ARG A 220 -11.74 10.92 0.22
N ARG A 221 -12.06 12.21 0.35
CA ARG A 221 -11.30 13.17 1.17
C ARG A 221 -11.89 13.27 2.57
N ASN A 222 -11.04 13.43 3.57
CA ASN A 222 -11.44 13.59 4.97
C ASN A 222 -11.19 15.04 5.39
N TYR A 223 -12.22 15.69 5.91
CA TYR A 223 -12.17 17.06 6.41
C TYR A 223 -12.40 17.09 7.91
N GLU A 224 -11.55 17.77 8.67
CA GLU A 224 -11.81 18.07 10.09
C GLU A 224 -12.48 19.44 10.18
N ILE A 225 -13.74 19.44 10.62
CA ILE A 225 -14.60 20.62 10.68
C ILE A 225 -14.65 21.11 12.11
N THR A 226 -14.35 22.40 12.33
CA THR A 226 -14.62 23.12 13.57
C THR A 226 -15.80 24.07 13.36
N ARG A 227 -16.81 23.99 14.23
CA ARG A 227 -17.99 24.87 14.22
C ARG A 227 -17.98 25.80 15.40
N LEU A 228 -18.33 27.08 15.20
CA LEU A 228 -18.40 28.10 16.23
C LEU A 228 -19.69 28.90 16.11
N ARG A 229 -20.54 28.82 17.13
CA ARG A 229 -21.71 29.70 17.24
C ARG A 229 -21.26 31.14 17.51
N ARG A 230 -21.83 32.11 16.79
CA ARG A 230 -21.61 33.55 17.02
C ARG A 230 -22.94 34.29 16.88
N GLY A 231 -23.66 34.38 18.00
CA GLY A 231 -25.02 34.91 18.04
C GLY A 231 -26.02 33.99 17.35
N GLY A 232 -26.87 34.56 16.48
CA GLY A 232 -27.88 33.81 15.74
C GLY A 232 -27.34 32.95 14.58
N GLU A 233 -26.05 33.04 14.27
CA GLU A 233 -25.42 32.43 13.10
C GLU A 233 -24.22 31.57 13.51
N GLU A 234 -23.76 30.71 12.59
CA GLU A 234 -22.66 29.78 12.83
C GLU A 234 -21.52 30.04 11.85
N VAL A 235 -20.28 30.06 12.35
CA VAL A 235 -19.06 30.15 11.54
C VAL A 235 -18.35 28.80 11.56
N CYS A 236 -18.10 28.27 10.38
CA CYS A 236 -17.55 26.94 10.17
C CYS A 236 -16.20 27.02 9.45
N PHE A 237 -15.27 26.17 9.90
CA PHE A 237 -13.92 26.06 9.38
C PHE A 237 -13.65 24.59 9.06
N ALA A 238 -13.10 24.26 7.89
CA ALA A 238 -12.70 22.87 7.59
C ALA A 238 -11.28 22.78 7.01
N LEU A 239 -10.51 21.84 7.55
CA LEU A 239 -9.15 21.51 7.12
C LEU A 239 -9.16 20.17 6.38
N ASP A 240 -8.45 20.06 5.26
CA ASP A 240 -8.22 18.76 4.62
C ASP A 240 -7.23 17.95 5.48
N VAL A 241 -7.68 16.84 6.02
CA VAL A 241 -6.90 15.92 6.86
C VAL A 241 -6.75 14.55 6.19
N THR A 242 -6.96 14.47 4.87
CA THR A 242 -6.92 13.20 4.12
C THR A 242 -5.59 12.47 4.30
N GLU A 243 -4.46 13.16 4.15
CA GLU A 243 -3.12 12.56 4.30
C GLU A 243 -2.85 12.07 5.73
N LEU A 244 -3.33 12.80 6.75
CA LEU A 244 -3.21 12.40 8.15
C LEU A 244 -4.02 11.11 8.43
N VAL A 245 -5.24 11.02 7.89
CA VAL A 245 -6.10 9.83 8.03
C VAL A 245 -5.55 8.65 7.23
N GLU A 246 -5.04 8.86 6.01
CA GLU A 246 -4.37 7.82 5.22
C GLU A 246 -3.10 7.32 5.95
N ALA A 247 -2.28 8.20 6.54
CA ALA A 247 -1.09 7.83 7.32
C ALA A 247 -1.43 7.11 8.63
N GLU A 248 -2.44 7.57 9.38
CA GLU A 248 -2.97 6.86 10.56
C GLU A 248 -3.41 5.45 10.19
N GLN A 249 -4.17 5.29 9.10
CA GLN A 249 -4.69 3.99 8.67
C GLN A 249 -3.58 3.09 8.11
N ALA A 250 -2.63 3.62 7.35
CA ALA A 250 -1.45 2.88 6.88
C ALA A 250 -0.64 2.32 8.05
N ARG A 251 -0.42 3.13 9.11
CA ARG A 251 0.26 2.68 10.34
C ARG A 251 -0.52 1.57 11.06
N ARG A 252 -1.85 1.71 11.19
CA ARG A 252 -2.72 0.67 11.78
C ARG A 252 -2.66 -0.64 10.97
N ASN A 253 -2.78 -0.55 9.65
CA ASN A 253 -2.70 -1.69 8.73
C ASN A 253 -1.34 -2.38 8.79
N PHE A 254 -0.23 -1.61 8.80
CA PHE A 254 1.12 -2.15 8.88
C PHE A 254 1.35 -2.95 10.18
N VAL A 255 0.95 -2.40 11.33
CA VAL A 255 1.01 -3.10 12.62
C VAL A 255 0.14 -4.35 12.58
N GLN A 256 -1.10 -4.28 12.08
CA GLN A 256 -1.98 -5.45 11.99
C GLN A 256 -1.42 -6.54 11.08
N THR A 257 -0.82 -6.18 9.94
CA THR A 257 -0.17 -7.13 9.02
C THR A 257 1.03 -7.79 9.67
N LEU A 258 1.90 -7.04 10.35
CA LEU A 258 3.02 -7.62 11.11
C LEU A 258 2.53 -8.55 12.23
N THR A 259 1.50 -8.19 12.98
CA THR A 259 0.93 -9.08 14.00
C THR A 259 0.35 -10.36 13.39
N LYS A 260 -0.30 -10.28 12.22
CA LYS A 260 -0.82 -11.44 11.49
C LYS A 260 0.28 -12.36 10.99
N THR A 261 1.29 -11.82 10.29
CA THR A 261 2.40 -12.65 9.78
C THR A 261 3.22 -13.28 10.91
N PHE A 262 3.47 -12.53 11.98
CA PHE A 262 4.11 -13.03 13.21
C PHE A 262 3.34 -14.19 13.86
N ALA A 263 2.00 -14.12 13.86
CA ALA A 263 1.13 -15.18 14.36
C ALA A 263 1.02 -16.38 13.41
N GLN A 264 1.34 -16.21 12.13
CA GLN A 264 1.31 -17.26 11.08
C GLN A 264 2.66 -17.97 10.90
N LEU A 265 3.71 -17.59 11.63
CA LEU A 265 4.98 -18.33 11.65
C LEU A 265 4.80 -19.66 12.39
N SER A 266 4.92 -20.79 11.69
CA SER A 266 4.92 -22.14 12.27
C SER A 266 6.13 -22.41 13.19
N ILE A 267 7.12 -21.52 13.18
CA ILE A 267 8.30 -21.55 14.06
C ILE A 267 7.92 -20.82 15.36
N GLY A 268 8.04 -21.50 16.49
CA GLY A 268 7.84 -20.90 17.82
C GLY A 268 8.93 -19.87 18.11
N LEU A 269 8.55 -18.63 18.41
CA LEU A 269 9.49 -17.55 18.71
C LEU A 269 9.34 -17.08 20.16
N ALA A 270 10.46 -16.92 20.85
CA ALA A 270 10.56 -16.27 22.15
C ALA A 270 11.64 -15.17 22.12
N ILE A 271 11.30 -13.93 22.47
CA ILE A 271 12.27 -12.82 22.60
C ILE A 271 12.41 -12.43 24.06
N PHE A 272 13.65 -12.45 24.55
CA PHE A 272 14.03 -12.09 25.91
C PHE A 272 14.80 -10.77 25.93
N ASP A 273 14.49 -9.88 26.88
CA ASP A 273 15.16 -8.60 27.04
C ASP A 273 16.60 -8.73 27.59
N ARG A 274 17.27 -7.57 27.77
CA ARG A 274 18.61 -7.48 28.35
C ARG A 274 18.67 -7.98 29.81
N GLN A 275 17.53 -8.07 30.51
CA GLN A 275 17.36 -8.62 31.84
C GLN A 275 16.89 -10.10 31.82
N ARG A 276 16.92 -10.71 30.62
CA ARG A 276 16.53 -12.10 30.31
C ARG A 276 15.07 -12.45 30.61
N LYS A 277 14.18 -11.47 30.63
CA LYS A 277 12.72 -11.68 30.78
C LYS A 277 12.04 -11.77 29.42
N LEU A 278 11.07 -12.67 29.30
CA LEU A 278 10.28 -12.84 28.08
C LEU A 278 9.45 -11.57 27.81
N VAL A 279 9.69 -10.91 26.69
CA VAL A 279 8.96 -9.69 26.26
C VAL A 279 8.01 -9.92 25.09
N MET A 280 8.28 -10.93 24.26
CA MET A 280 7.45 -11.28 23.11
C MET A 280 7.47 -12.79 22.86
N PHE A 281 6.33 -13.36 22.50
CA PHE A 281 6.20 -14.73 22.01
C PHE A 281 5.08 -14.83 20.97
N ASN A 282 5.12 -15.82 20.08
CA ASN A 282 4.07 -16.09 19.09
C ASN A 282 3.21 -17.32 19.47
N PRO A 283 2.07 -17.56 18.79
CA PRO A 283 1.21 -18.73 19.07
C PRO A 283 1.92 -20.06 18.89
N ALA A 284 2.71 -20.23 17.83
CA ALA A 284 3.43 -21.48 17.57
C ALA A 284 4.39 -21.88 18.72
N LEU A 285 4.88 -20.94 19.53
CA LEU A 285 5.61 -21.29 20.74
C LEU A 285 4.72 -22.02 21.76
N LEU A 286 3.46 -21.60 21.94
CA LEU A 286 2.49 -22.30 22.79
C LEU A 286 2.20 -23.70 22.23
N ASP A 287 1.97 -23.77 20.92
CA ASP A 287 1.56 -25.01 20.25
C ASP A 287 2.66 -26.08 20.28
N LEU A 288 3.93 -25.68 20.06
CA LEU A 288 5.09 -26.57 20.10
C LEU A 288 5.53 -26.94 21.54
N THR A 289 5.32 -26.07 22.53
CA THR A 289 5.86 -26.31 23.89
C THR A 289 4.82 -26.72 24.93
N GLY A 290 3.53 -26.58 24.61
CA GLY A 290 2.42 -26.76 25.53
C GLY A 290 2.50 -25.84 26.77
N LEU A 291 3.26 -24.75 26.75
CA LEU A 291 3.41 -23.83 27.89
C LEU A 291 2.12 -23.00 28.08
N PRO A 292 1.61 -22.83 29.32
CA PRO A 292 0.39 -22.05 29.54
C PRO A 292 0.57 -20.57 29.16
N VAL A 293 -0.41 -20.00 28.46
CA VAL A 293 -0.43 -18.55 28.10
C VAL A 293 -0.20 -17.67 29.33
N ALA A 294 -0.89 -17.95 30.44
CA ALA A 294 -0.75 -17.20 31.68
C ALA A 294 0.67 -17.25 32.29
N PHE A 295 1.44 -18.31 32.02
CA PHE A 295 2.85 -18.38 32.42
C PHE A 295 3.71 -17.49 31.53
N LEU A 296 3.58 -17.57 30.20
CA LEU A 296 4.35 -16.70 29.28
C LEU A 296 4.01 -15.21 29.45
N SER A 297 2.73 -14.89 29.67
CA SER A 297 2.25 -13.52 29.95
C SER A 297 2.79 -12.94 31.26
N SER A 298 3.30 -13.75 32.20
CA SER A 298 3.92 -13.25 33.44
C SER A 298 5.35 -12.71 33.26
N ARG A 299 5.87 -12.71 32.01
CA ARG A 299 7.24 -12.32 31.64
C ARG A 299 8.33 -13.06 32.43
N PRO A 300 8.30 -14.41 32.45
CA PRO A 300 9.29 -15.23 33.16
C PRO A 300 10.70 -15.00 32.62
N GLN A 301 11.70 -15.30 33.45
CA GLN A 301 13.10 -15.33 32.99
C GLN A 301 13.36 -16.56 32.11
N ILE A 302 14.33 -16.44 31.20
CA ILE A 302 14.75 -17.53 30.29
C ILE A 302 14.99 -18.86 31.02
N GLN A 303 15.67 -18.82 32.16
CA GLN A 303 15.95 -19.98 33.01
C GLN A 303 14.64 -20.66 33.44
N THR A 304 13.67 -19.88 33.93
CA THR A 304 12.34 -20.36 34.36
C THR A 304 11.52 -20.92 33.20
N VAL A 305 11.66 -20.38 31.98
CA VAL A 305 11.02 -20.95 30.78
C VAL A 305 11.61 -22.33 30.46
N LEU A 306 12.93 -22.46 30.49
CA LEU A 306 13.63 -23.70 30.17
C LEU A 306 13.44 -24.78 31.26
N ASP A 307 13.42 -24.42 32.55
CA ASP A 307 13.01 -25.33 33.62
C ASP A 307 11.58 -25.85 33.38
N ARG A 308 10.64 -24.99 32.94
CA ARG A 308 9.27 -25.41 32.58
C ARG A 308 9.17 -26.27 31.33
N LEU A 309 10.13 -26.17 30.40
CA LEU A 309 10.25 -27.09 29.27
C LEU A 309 10.79 -28.45 29.72
N ARG A 310 11.78 -28.48 30.62
CA ARG A 310 12.26 -29.71 31.27
C ARG A 310 11.13 -30.44 32.00
N ASP A 311 10.34 -29.73 32.80
CA ASP A 311 9.18 -30.27 33.52
C ASP A 311 8.06 -30.84 32.60
N ARG A 312 8.21 -30.66 31.27
CA ARG A 312 7.30 -31.14 30.21
C ARG A 312 7.97 -32.15 29.26
N ASN A 313 9.21 -32.58 29.54
CA ASN A 313 10.06 -33.39 28.66
C ASN A 313 10.30 -32.75 27.27
N MET A 314 10.27 -31.41 27.19
CA MET A 314 10.53 -30.61 25.98
C MET A 314 12.00 -30.17 25.87
N LEU A 315 12.91 -31.06 26.28
CA LEU A 315 14.36 -30.96 26.14
C LEU A 315 14.90 -32.33 25.71
N PRO A 316 16.02 -32.39 24.96
CA PRO A 316 16.72 -33.64 24.71
C PRO A 316 17.42 -34.07 26.00
N GLU A 317 17.37 -35.35 26.36
CA GLU A 317 17.86 -35.85 27.65
C GLU A 317 19.40 -35.79 27.77
N PRO A 318 19.99 -34.95 28.64
CA PRO A 318 21.42 -34.94 28.93
C PRO A 318 21.68 -35.62 30.29
N LYS A 319 22.83 -36.27 30.48
CA LYS A 319 23.16 -36.90 31.77
C LYS A 319 23.42 -35.92 32.92
N ASP A 320 23.69 -34.64 32.62
CA ASP A 320 24.07 -33.63 33.61
C ASP A 320 23.35 -32.29 33.41
N TYR A 321 22.81 -31.73 34.50
CA TYR A 321 22.16 -30.40 34.53
C TYR A 321 23.17 -29.24 34.55
N ALA A 322 24.39 -29.49 35.04
CA ALA A 322 25.44 -28.46 35.14
C ALA A 322 25.99 -28.06 33.77
N SER A 323 26.38 -29.04 32.95
CA SER A 323 26.91 -28.82 31.60
C SER A 323 25.90 -28.12 30.70
N TRP A 324 24.61 -28.45 30.79
CA TRP A 324 23.54 -27.76 30.07
C TRP A 324 23.37 -26.29 30.49
N ARG A 325 23.55 -25.96 31.77
CA ARG A 325 23.53 -24.55 32.24
C ARG A 325 24.78 -23.77 31.83
N GLU A 326 25.94 -24.41 31.80
CA GLU A 326 27.18 -23.81 31.29
C GLU A 326 27.10 -23.61 29.77
N GLN A 327 26.55 -24.58 29.04
CA GLN A 327 26.19 -24.45 27.63
C GLN A 327 25.21 -23.30 27.42
N LEU A 328 24.17 -23.14 28.25
CA LEU A 328 23.22 -22.03 28.14
C LEU A 328 23.86 -20.65 28.40
N ALA A 329 24.80 -20.56 29.36
CA ALA A 329 25.56 -19.33 29.58
C ALA A 329 26.55 -19.05 28.42
N ALA A 330 27.18 -20.08 27.88
CA ALA A 330 28.00 -20.00 26.67
C ALA A 330 27.16 -19.65 25.43
N LEU A 331 25.91 -20.12 25.35
CA LEU A 331 24.93 -19.85 24.31
C LEU A 331 24.49 -18.38 24.36
N GLU A 332 24.26 -17.80 25.54
CA GLU A 332 24.07 -16.35 25.67
C GLU A 332 25.30 -15.54 25.19
N ALA A 333 26.51 -16.02 25.51
CA ALA A 333 27.77 -15.41 25.09
C ALA A 333 28.10 -15.63 23.59
N GLN A 334 27.59 -16.70 22.98
CA GLN A 334 27.74 -17.02 21.56
C GLN A 334 26.64 -16.36 20.72
N ALA A 335 25.40 -16.29 21.20
CA ALA A 335 24.32 -15.55 20.55
C ALA A 335 24.64 -14.05 20.46
N SER A 336 25.35 -13.49 21.46
CA SER A 336 25.88 -12.11 21.37
C SER A 336 27.12 -11.96 20.46
N ARG A 337 27.57 -13.04 19.80
CA ARG A 337 28.74 -13.08 18.90
C ARG A 337 28.49 -13.80 17.56
N GLY A 338 27.30 -14.37 17.33
CA GLY A 338 27.00 -15.29 16.23
C GLY A 338 25.61 -15.92 16.35
N THR A 339 25.33 -16.99 15.58
CA THR A 339 24.08 -17.76 15.68
C THR A 339 24.35 -19.13 16.29
N TYR A 340 23.63 -19.47 17.36
CA TYR A 340 23.58 -20.83 17.91
C TYR A 340 22.47 -21.62 17.19
N CYS A 341 22.70 -22.91 16.94
CA CYS A 341 21.70 -23.83 16.37
C CYS A 341 21.99 -25.25 16.86
N GLU A 342 21.00 -25.93 17.43
CA GLU A 342 21.10 -27.31 17.91
C GLU A 342 19.82 -28.10 17.61
N THR A 343 19.93 -29.42 17.53
CA THR A 343 18.81 -30.33 17.24
C THR A 343 18.46 -31.17 18.47
N TRP A 344 17.26 -30.97 18.98
CA TRP A 344 16.71 -31.59 20.18
C TRP A 344 15.81 -32.77 19.81
N ALA A 345 16.26 -34.00 20.04
CA ALA A 345 15.40 -35.18 19.97
C ALA A 345 14.58 -35.31 21.27
N LEU A 346 13.25 -35.28 21.16
CA LEU A 346 12.34 -35.31 22.31
C LEU A 346 11.83 -36.73 22.58
N PRO A 347 11.57 -37.12 23.85
CA PRO A 347 11.08 -38.46 24.20
C PRO A 347 9.77 -38.87 23.50
N GLY A 348 8.95 -37.90 23.07
CA GLY A 348 7.75 -38.13 22.27
C GLY A 348 7.99 -38.44 20.78
N GLY A 349 9.23 -38.77 20.38
CA GLY A 349 9.63 -39.08 19.00
C GLY A 349 9.79 -37.85 18.08
N GLN A 350 9.31 -36.68 18.52
CA GLN A 350 9.51 -35.41 17.81
C GLN A 350 10.99 -35.01 17.84
N THR A 351 11.44 -34.26 16.83
CA THR A 351 12.78 -33.68 16.77
C THR A 351 12.68 -32.20 16.41
N TYR A 352 13.03 -31.33 17.36
CA TYR A 352 12.98 -29.88 17.19
C TYR A 352 14.38 -29.33 16.90
N LYS A 353 14.43 -28.21 16.20
CA LYS A 353 15.64 -27.43 15.92
C LYS A 353 15.52 -26.10 16.63
N VAL A 354 16.46 -25.83 17.54
CA VAL A 354 16.46 -24.65 18.40
C VAL A 354 17.59 -23.73 17.99
N THR A 355 17.24 -22.52 17.55
CA THR A 355 18.17 -21.51 17.04
C THR A 355 18.16 -20.28 17.94
N GLY A 356 19.32 -19.89 18.44
CA GLY A 356 19.52 -18.70 19.27
C GLY A 356 20.20 -17.59 18.48
N ARG A 357 19.61 -16.39 18.45
CA ARG A 357 20.10 -15.23 17.68
C ARG A 357 20.14 -13.95 18.52
N PRO A 358 21.10 -13.04 18.26
CA PRO A 358 21.06 -11.70 18.82
C PRO A 358 19.88 -10.92 18.24
N HIS A 359 19.31 -10.04 19.06
CA HIS A 359 18.32 -9.05 18.66
C HIS A 359 18.84 -7.66 19.05
N PRO A 360 18.33 -6.55 18.47
CA PRO A 360 18.70 -5.20 18.89
C PRO A 360 18.59 -4.95 20.40
N ASP A 361 19.27 -3.90 20.87
CA ASP A 361 19.32 -3.45 22.27
C ASP A 361 19.87 -4.48 23.29
N GLY A 362 20.48 -5.57 22.81
CA GLY A 362 21.07 -6.63 23.63
C GLY A 362 20.06 -7.71 24.07
N ALA A 363 18.87 -7.72 23.46
CA ALA A 363 17.90 -8.79 23.57
C ALA A 363 18.37 -10.06 22.82
N VAL A 364 17.78 -11.21 23.15
CA VAL A 364 18.07 -12.51 22.52
C VAL A 364 16.77 -13.16 22.05
N ALA A 365 16.76 -13.68 20.83
CA ALA A 365 15.63 -14.38 20.24
C ALA A 365 15.94 -15.88 20.12
N PHE A 366 15.01 -16.72 20.58
CA PHE A 366 15.01 -18.17 20.39
C PHE A 366 13.91 -18.56 19.40
N LEU A 367 14.28 -19.40 18.44
CA LEU A 367 13.40 -19.98 17.44
C LEU A 367 13.34 -21.50 17.67
N PHE A 368 12.14 -22.06 17.71
CA PHE A 368 11.85 -23.48 17.88
C PHE A 368 11.11 -23.96 16.63
N GLU A 369 11.72 -24.88 15.88
CA GLU A 369 11.23 -25.36 14.58
C GLU A 369 11.06 -26.89 14.65
N ASP A 370 9.88 -27.42 14.34
CA ASP A 370 9.67 -28.86 14.27
C ASP A 370 10.18 -29.42 12.93
N ILE A 371 11.24 -30.23 12.98
CA ILE A 371 11.85 -30.90 11.82
C ILE A 371 11.62 -32.42 11.84
N SER A 372 10.66 -32.90 12.63
CA SER A 372 10.33 -34.32 12.77
C SER A 372 10.04 -35.00 11.44
N ALA A 373 9.34 -34.32 10.52
CA ALA A 373 8.99 -34.88 9.20
C ALA A 373 10.22 -35.07 8.30
N GLU A 374 11.10 -34.06 8.23
CA GLU A 374 12.35 -34.09 7.44
C GLU A 374 13.31 -35.17 7.96
N ILE A 375 13.47 -35.26 9.28
CA ILE A 375 14.31 -36.27 9.92
C ILE A 375 13.70 -37.67 9.79
N SER A 376 12.38 -37.82 9.89
CA SER A 376 11.73 -39.13 9.70
C SER A 376 11.86 -39.65 8.27
N LEU A 377 11.67 -38.79 7.26
CA LEU A 377 11.90 -39.13 5.86
C LEU A 377 13.36 -39.54 5.62
N THR A 378 14.31 -38.77 6.16
CA THR A 378 15.75 -39.06 6.07
C THR A 378 16.12 -40.39 6.73
N ARG A 379 15.55 -40.70 7.91
CA ARG A 379 15.74 -41.99 8.60
C ARG A 379 15.13 -43.15 7.81
N HIS A 380 13.93 -42.97 7.26
CA HIS A 380 13.24 -44.01 6.48
C HIS A 380 14.01 -44.36 5.22
N PHE A 381 14.45 -43.36 4.44
CA PHE A 381 15.25 -43.57 3.23
C PHE A 381 16.59 -44.26 3.50
N ARG A 382 17.25 -43.94 4.63
CA ARG A 382 18.44 -44.68 5.07
C ARG A 382 18.12 -46.13 5.40
N ALA A 383 17.06 -46.40 6.16
CA ALA A 383 16.63 -47.75 6.48
C ALA A 383 16.25 -48.58 5.23
N GLU A 384 15.71 -47.96 4.18
CA GLU A 384 15.49 -48.61 2.88
C GLU A 384 16.81 -48.97 2.18
N ILE A 385 17.81 -48.07 2.18
CA ILE A 385 19.16 -48.34 1.64
C ILE A 385 19.84 -49.47 2.42
N ASP A 386 19.84 -49.40 3.76
CA ASP A 386 20.43 -50.41 4.64
C ASP A 386 19.76 -51.78 4.43
N THR A 387 18.44 -51.80 4.24
CA THR A 387 17.68 -53.02 3.91
C THR A 387 18.02 -53.56 2.53
N ALA A 388 18.12 -52.69 1.51
CA ALA A 388 18.49 -53.09 0.16
C ALA A 388 19.92 -53.66 0.10
N GLN A 389 20.86 -53.05 0.84
CA GLN A 389 22.22 -53.55 1.00
C GLN A 389 22.24 -54.92 1.70
N ALA A 390 21.53 -55.07 2.82
CA ALA A 390 21.43 -56.35 3.53
C ALA A 390 20.80 -57.48 2.67
N VAL A 391 19.82 -57.15 1.82
CA VAL A 391 19.27 -58.10 0.83
C VAL A 391 20.31 -58.46 -0.24
N LEU A 392 21.05 -57.49 -0.78
CA LEU A 392 22.12 -57.75 -1.74
C LEU A 392 23.25 -58.63 -1.13
N ASP A 393 23.59 -58.40 0.13
CA ASP A 393 24.60 -59.15 0.90
C ASP A 393 24.18 -60.58 1.25
N SER A 394 22.89 -60.91 1.12
CA SER A 394 22.38 -62.28 1.28
C SER A 394 22.60 -63.20 0.07
N PHE A 395 23.05 -62.65 -1.08
CA PHE A 395 23.26 -63.43 -2.30
C PHE A 395 24.71 -63.91 -2.46
N ASP A 396 24.91 -65.23 -2.59
CA ASP A 396 26.21 -65.87 -2.89
C ASP A 396 26.83 -65.42 -4.22
N THR A 397 26.07 -64.75 -5.10
CA THR A 397 26.62 -64.22 -6.35
C THR A 397 27.16 -62.82 -6.16
N ALA A 398 28.39 -62.57 -6.64
CA ALA A 398 28.97 -61.24 -6.63
C ALA A 398 28.16 -60.27 -7.52
N VAL A 399 27.70 -59.16 -6.94
CA VAL A 399 26.91 -58.13 -7.61
C VAL A 399 27.49 -56.74 -7.36
N VAL A 400 27.58 -55.93 -8.42
CA VAL A 400 27.88 -54.50 -8.36
C VAL A 400 26.98 -53.71 -9.32
N VAL A 401 26.59 -52.50 -8.94
CA VAL A 401 25.75 -51.60 -9.73
C VAL A 401 26.50 -50.30 -10.01
N PHE A 402 26.46 -49.86 -11.26
CA PHE A 402 27.02 -48.57 -11.71
C PHE A 402 25.91 -47.59 -12.10
N SER A 403 26.16 -46.30 -11.87
CA SER A 403 25.35 -45.20 -12.38
C SER A 403 25.45 -45.05 -13.91
N ALA A 404 24.61 -44.18 -14.49
CA ALA A 404 24.76 -43.75 -15.88
C ALA A 404 26.07 -42.98 -16.16
N SER A 405 26.77 -42.48 -15.14
CA SER A 405 28.11 -41.89 -15.24
C SER A 405 29.26 -42.92 -15.10
N GLY A 406 28.94 -44.21 -14.97
CA GLY A 406 29.94 -45.26 -14.71
C GLY A 406 30.55 -45.22 -13.31
N THR A 407 29.92 -44.51 -12.37
CA THR A 407 30.31 -44.45 -10.96
C THR A 407 29.71 -45.64 -10.22
N ARG A 408 30.49 -46.35 -9.39
CA ARG A 408 29.98 -47.45 -8.56
C ARG A 408 28.99 -46.90 -7.52
N LEU A 409 27.77 -47.45 -7.50
CA LEU A 409 26.69 -47.04 -6.59
C LEU A 409 26.54 -47.98 -5.39
N MET A 410 26.52 -49.29 -5.63
CA MET A 410 26.38 -50.32 -4.60
C MET A 410 27.13 -51.58 -5.04
N HIS A 411 27.62 -52.37 -4.08
CA HIS A 411 28.09 -53.73 -4.31
C HIS A 411 27.77 -54.61 -3.11
N ASN A 412 27.68 -55.92 -3.31
CA ASN A 412 27.47 -56.85 -2.21
C ASN A 412 28.76 -57.43 -1.64
N ARG A 413 28.63 -58.13 -0.51
CA ARG A 413 29.69 -58.87 0.16
C ARG A 413 30.36 -59.89 -0.76
N ALA A 414 29.59 -60.68 -1.52
CA ALA A 414 30.16 -61.64 -2.46
C ALA A 414 31.05 -60.97 -3.53
N TYR A 415 30.75 -59.72 -3.94
CA TYR A 415 31.61 -58.93 -4.81
C TYR A 415 32.90 -58.45 -4.11
N ALA A 416 32.79 -57.99 -2.86
CA ALA A 416 33.94 -57.60 -2.04
C ALA A 416 34.90 -58.79 -1.82
N ASP A 417 34.35 -59.95 -1.46
CA ASP A 417 35.07 -61.21 -1.23
C ASP A 417 35.70 -61.77 -2.53
N LEU A 418 35.02 -61.66 -3.69
CA LEU A 418 35.53 -62.14 -4.98
C LEU A 418 36.67 -61.28 -5.56
N TRP A 419 36.61 -59.95 -5.40
CA TRP A 419 37.52 -59.01 -6.07
C TRP A 419 38.43 -58.21 -5.12
N GLY A 420 38.46 -58.57 -3.83
CA GLY A 420 39.33 -57.95 -2.82
C GLY A 420 39.07 -56.45 -2.66
N CYS A 421 37.80 -56.05 -2.54
CA CYS A 421 37.45 -54.66 -2.24
C CYS A 421 37.19 -54.50 -0.74
N PRO A 422 38.01 -53.73 0.01
CA PRO A 422 37.69 -53.43 1.40
C PRO A 422 36.41 -52.57 1.46
N GLY A 423 35.52 -52.89 2.41
CA GLY A 423 34.20 -52.26 2.54
C GLY A 423 34.18 -50.78 2.97
N GLU A 424 35.35 -50.14 3.07
CA GLU A 424 35.53 -48.73 3.41
C GLU A 424 36.31 -47.96 2.30
N ALA A 425 36.47 -48.55 1.10
CA ALA A 425 36.97 -47.81 -0.05
C ALA A 425 35.94 -46.74 -0.45
N PRO A 426 36.33 -45.46 -0.60
CA PRO A 426 35.40 -44.33 -0.67
C PRO A 426 34.41 -44.44 -1.83
N ASP A 427 33.17 -44.04 -1.55
CA ASP A 427 32.10 -43.97 -2.54
C ASP A 427 32.49 -43.07 -3.72
N GLY A 428 32.28 -43.57 -4.93
CA GLY A 428 32.65 -42.86 -6.16
C GLY A 428 33.61 -43.61 -7.09
N ALA A 429 34.11 -44.79 -6.71
CA ALA A 429 35.03 -45.57 -7.54
C ALA A 429 34.52 -45.73 -8.99
N GLY A 430 35.36 -45.38 -9.97
CA GLY A 430 34.97 -45.33 -11.38
C GLY A 430 35.04 -46.70 -12.04
N ILE A 431 34.19 -46.97 -13.03
CA ILE A 431 34.22 -48.24 -13.78
C ILE A 431 35.59 -48.51 -14.41
N ALA A 432 36.37 -47.50 -14.77
CA ALA A 432 37.74 -47.67 -15.24
C ALA A 432 38.67 -48.33 -14.19
N GLU A 433 38.45 -48.05 -12.89
CA GLU A 433 39.22 -48.59 -11.77
C GLU A 433 38.79 -50.03 -11.45
N GLU A 434 37.49 -50.32 -11.49
CA GLU A 434 36.96 -51.69 -11.35
C GLU A 434 37.35 -52.56 -12.56
N LEU A 435 37.35 -52.01 -13.78
CA LEU A 435 37.92 -52.68 -14.97
C LEU A 435 39.42 -52.97 -14.80
N ALA A 436 40.18 -52.05 -14.20
CA ALA A 436 41.60 -52.26 -13.88
C ALA A 436 41.81 -53.24 -12.70
N ARG A 437 40.83 -53.42 -11.82
CA ARG A 437 40.79 -54.48 -10.80
C ARG A 437 40.54 -55.84 -11.46
N TRP A 438 39.47 -55.98 -12.25
CA TRP A 438 39.13 -57.23 -12.94
C TRP A 438 40.24 -57.68 -13.91
N ARG A 439 40.85 -56.75 -14.67
CA ARG A 439 41.98 -57.04 -15.57
C ARG A 439 43.24 -57.57 -14.88
N ARG A 440 43.42 -57.36 -13.56
CA ARG A 440 44.54 -57.92 -12.79
C ARG A 440 44.26 -59.32 -12.23
N ALA A 441 42.97 -59.65 -12.06
CA ALA A 441 42.52 -60.92 -11.47
C ALA A 441 41.95 -61.91 -12.50
N ALA A 442 41.74 -61.49 -13.75
CA ALA A 442 41.26 -62.32 -14.85
C ALA A 442 42.26 -62.39 -16.02
N ALA A 443 42.23 -63.49 -16.77
CA ALA A 443 42.96 -63.64 -18.01
C ALA A 443 42.48 -62.63 -19.08
N PRO A 444 43.34 -62.20 -20.03
CA PRO A 444 42.98 -61.24 -21.07
C PRO A 444 41.73 -61.65 -21.86
N THR A 445 40.72 -60.77 -21.91
CA THR A 445 39.45 -61.00 -22.60
C THR A 445 38.86 -59.70 -23.14
N PRO A 446 38.33 -59.66 -24.39
CA PRO A 446 37.67 -58.47 -24.95
C PRO A 446 36.34 -58.15 -24.26
N LEU A 447 35.83 -59.06 -23.42
CA LEU A 447 34.61 -58.90 -22.64
C LEU A 447 34.62 -57.64 -21.78
N LEU A 448 35.78 -57.28 -21.20
CA LEU A 448 35.91 -56.11 -20.32
C LEU A 448 35.86 -54.78 -21.09
N ASP A 449 36.37 -54.74 -22.32
CA ASP A 449 36.22 -53.59 -23.21
C ASP A 449 34.78 -53.44 -23.69
N ARG A 450 34.12 -54.55 -24.07
CA ARG A 450 32.67 -54.57 -24.37
C ARG A 450 31.84 -54.06 -23.18
N LEU A 451 32.25 -54.33 -21.94
CA LEU A 451 31.58 -53.85 -20.73
C LEU A 451 31.77 -52.34 -20.50
N ARG A 452 32.99 -51.80 -20.69
CA ARG A 452 33.22 -50.34 -20.68
C ARG A 452 32.25 -49.64 -21.64
N ASP A 453 32.21 -50.13 -22.87
CA ASP A 453 31.43 -49.53 -23.95
C ASP A 453 29.91 -49.75 -23.77
N PHE A 454 29.51 -50.75 -22.99
CA PHE A 454 28.13 -51.02 -22.61
C PHE A 454 27.60 -50.09 -21.50
N VAL A 455 28.48 -49.63 -20.60
CA VAL A 455 28.11 -48.65 -19.55
C VAL A 455 28.14 -47.23 -20.09
N GLY A 456 29.07 -46.89 -20.99
CA GLY A 456 29.11 -45.58 -21.66
C GLY A 456 28.07 -45.37 -22.77
N ARG A 457 27.24 -46.38 -23.11
CA ARG A 457 26.27 -46.31 -24.21
C ARG A 457 24.93 -45.74 -23.75
N PHE A 458 24.60 -44.56 -24.27
CA PHE A 458 23.24 -43.99 -24.23
C PHE A 458 22.32 -44.70 -25.24
N GLY A 459 21.03 -44.83 -24.90
CA GLY A 459 20.01 -45.47 -25.73
C GLY A 459 19.60 -46.87 -25.25
N PRO A 460 18.87 -47.64 -26.08
CA PRO A 460 18.47 -49.00 -25.73
C PRO A 460 19.70 -49.91 -25.59
N ARG A 461 19.67 -50.75 -24.56
CA ARG A 461 20.71 -51.74 -24.24
C ARG A 461 20.04 -53.07 -23.95
N GLU A 462 20.62 -54.15 -24.44
CA GLU A 462 20.15 -55.51 -24.16
C GLU A 462 21.04 -56.17 -23.12
N ALA A 463 20.45 -57.00 -22.25
CA ALA A 463 21.23 -57.75 -21.28
C ALA A 463 22.01 -58.88 -21.98
N TRP A 464 23.27 -59.07 -21.61
CA TRP A 464 24.14 -60.07 -22.23
C TRP A 464 25.01 -60.77 -21.18
N SER A 465 25.55 -61.94 -21.54
CA SER A 465 26.42 -62.74 -20.68
C SER A 465 27.69 -63.13 -21.43
N GLY A 466 28.75 -63.45 -20.69
CA GLY A 466 29.99 -63.98 -21.22
C GLY A 466 30.85 -64.61 -20.14
N GLN A 467 31.85 -65.41 -20.55
CA GLN A 467 32.75 -66.07 -19.61
C GLN A 467 34.08 -65.32 -19.47
N LEU A 468 34.55 -65.25 -18.24
CA LEU A 468 35.90 -64.87 -17.85
C LEU A 468 36.57 -66.10 -17.22
N ARG A 469 37.90 -66.06 -17.13
CA ARG A 469 38.68 -67.01 -16.32
C ARG A 469 39.57 -66.22 -15.39
N LEU A 470 39.54 -66.54 -14.09
CA LEU A 470 40.42 -65.94 -13.10
C LEU A 470 41.87 -66.40 -13.31
N THR A 471 42.84 -65.64 -12.81
CA THR A 471 44.27 -65.99 -12.90
C THR A 471 44.63 -67.26 -12.10
N ASP A 472 43.79 -67.68 -11.16
CA ASP A 472 43.84 -68.98 -10.48
C ASP A 472 43.25 -70.15 -11.28
N GLY A 473 42.72 -69.89 -12.48
CA GLY A 473 42.15 -70.87 -13.39
C GLY A 473 40.64 -71.10 -13.26
N ARG A 474 39.97 -70.58 -12.23
CA ARG A 474 38.51 -70.75 -12.05
C ARG A 474 37.71 -70.08 -13.17
N GLY A 475 36.63 -70.73 -13.59
CA GLY A 475 35.64 -70.17 -14.51
C GLY A 475 34.70 -69.18 -13.82
N LEU A 476 34.34 -68.12 -14.51
CA LEU A 476 33.46 -67.06 -14.00
C LEU A 476 32.49 -66.60 -15.09
N SER A 477 31.19 -66.83 -14.88
CA SER A 477 30.13 -66.33 -15.74
C SER A 477 29.75 -64.90 -15.33
N GLY A 478 30.04 -63.94 -16.21
CA GLY A 478 29.60 -62.55 -16.07
C GLY A 478 28.29 -62.30 -16.80
N HIS A 479 27.34 -61.66 -16.14
CA HIS A 479 26.07 -61.20 -16.71
C HIS A 479 25.91 -59.69 -16.49
N PHE A 480 25.50 -58.99 -17.54
CA PHE A 480 25.53 -57.53 -17.64
C PHE A 480 24.18 -57.05 -18.17
N ALA A 481 23.44 -56.29 -17.37
CA ALA A 481 22.08 -55.87 -17.68
C ALA A 481 21.89 -54.37 -17.40
N PRO A 482 21.10 -53.64 -18.22
CA PRO A 482 20.69 -52.29 -17.88
C PRO A 482 19.65 -52.33 -16.75
N LEU A 483 19.63 -51.30 -15.92
CA LEU A 483 18.59 -51.03 -14.95
C LEU A 483 17.89 -49.70 -15.28
N ALA A 484 16.83 -49.39 -14.54
CA ALA A 484 16.15 -48.09 -14.63
C ALA A 484 17.12 -46.92 -14.40
N GLY A 485 16.79 -45.73 -14.93
CA GLY A 485 17.63 -44.53 -14.79
C GLY A 485 18.99 -44.60 -15.51
N GLY A 486 19.19 -45.56 -16.43
CA GLY A 486 20.45 -45.73 -17.15
C GLY A 486 21.55 -46.44 -16.34
N MET A 487 21.25 -46.89 -15.12
CA MET A 487 22.15 -47.70 -14.30
C MET A 487 22.51 -49.03 -14.99
N THR A 488 23.58 -49.69 -14.52
CA THR A 488 24.01 -50.99 -15.06
C THR A 488 24.28 -51.98 -13.93
N LEU A 489 23.61 -53.13 -13.97
CA LEU A 489 23.87 -54.29 -13.13
C LEU A 489 25.01 -55.13 -13.72
N VAL A 490 25.95 -55.52 -12.87
CA VAL A 490 27.00 -56.48 -13.17
C VAL A 490 26.97 -57.61 -12.15
N LYS A 491 26.79 -58.84 -12.61
CA LYS A 491 26.68 -60.06 -11.80
C LYS A 491 27.76 -61.06 -12.22
N PHE A 492 28.55 -61.53 -11.27
CA PHE A 492 29.64 -62.50 -11.49
C PHE A 492 29.37 -63.80 -10.70
N THR A 493 29.18 -64.91 -11.40
CA THR A 493 28.89 -66.23 -10.83
C THR A 493 30.07 -67.15 -11.07
N LEU A 494 30.65 -67.74 -10.02
CA LEU A 494 31.69 -68.77 -10.18
C LEU A 494 31.09 -70.02 -10.85
N ASP A 495 31.80 -70.54 -11.87
CA ASP A 495 31.41 -71.80 -12.50
C ASP A 495 31.68 -72.96 -11.53
N GLY A 496 30.61 -73.62 -11.07
CA GLY A 496 30.71 -74.76 -10.16
C GLY A 496 31.47 -75.94 -10.79
N PRO A 497 32.19 -76.76 -9.98
CA PRO A 497 33.02 -77.85 -10.48
C PRO A 497 32.17 -78.96 -11.09
N GLY A 498 32.00 -78.92 -12.42
CA GLY A 498 31.32 -79.98 -13.18
C GLY A 498 30.49 -79.55 -14.39
N ARG A 499 30.29 -78.25 -14.66
CA ARG A 499 29.48 -77.83 -15.82
C ARG A 499 30.29 -77.95 -17.14
N PRO A 500 29.87 -78.77 -18.13
CA PRO A 500 30.67 -78.97 -19.34
C PRO A 500 30.78 -77.72 -20.22
N ARG A 501 31.93 -77.59 -20.89
CA ARG A 501 32.27 -76.51 -21.82
C ARG A 501 31.41 -76.58 -23.09
N ALA A 502 30.44 -75.69 -23.21
CA ALA A 502 29.81 -75.43 -24.51
C ALA A 502 30.85 -74.83 -25.48
N ALA A 503 30.88 -75.33 -26.71
CA ALA A 503 31.65 -74.73 -27.79
C ALA A 503 30.90 -73.50 -28.36
N PRO A 504 31.60 -72.51 -28.94
CA PRO A 504 30.94 -71.44 -29.68
C PRO A 504 30.19 -72.00 -30.90
N PRO A 505 29.09 -71.39 -31.34
CA PRO A 505 28.47 -71.73 -32.63
C PRO A 505 29.44 -71.45 -33.77
N VAL A 506 29.50 -72.35 -34.74
CA VAL A 506 30.10 -72.07 -36.05
C VAL A 506 29.01 -71.43 -36.90
N GLU A 507 29.28 -70.28 -37.49
CA GLU A 507 28.39 -69.66 -38.47
C GLU A 507 28.40 -70.51 -39.74
N ALA A 508 27.23 -71.05 -40.11
CA ALA A 508 27.08 -71.86 -41.30
C ALA A 508 26.70 -70.98 -42.50
N GLU A 509 27.64 -70.77 -43.43
CA GLU A 509 27.32 -70.25 -44.76
C GLU A 509 26.34 -71.18 -45.48
N ALA A 510 25.33 -70.60 -46.13
CA ALA A 510 24.36 -71.32 -46.95
C ALA A 510 23.94 -70.46 -48.15
N ALA A 511 24.73 -70.52 -49.22
CA ALA A 511 24.26 -70.34 -50.60
C ALA A 511 23.98 -71.75 -51.17
N ASP A 512 22.95 -71.99 -51.99
CA ASP A 512 22.90 -71.53 -53.38
C ASP A 512 21.49 -71.65 -54.05
N ALA A 513 21.37 -71.04 -55.23
CA ALA A 513 20.49 -71.35 -56.38
C ALA A 513 19.02 -71.84 -56.22
N ALA A 514 18.09 -70.88 -56.42
CA ALA A 514 17.17 -70.76 -57.57
C ALA A 514 16.22 -71.92 -58.03
N GLY A 515 14.97 -71.56 -58.38
CA GLY A 515 14.05 -72.41 -59.15
C GLY A 515 12.56 -71.98 -59.16
N THR A 516 12.16 -71.29 -60.24
CA THR A 516 10.85 -71.31 -60.98
C THR A 516 9.88 -72.48 -60.72
N ASP A 517 8.55 -72.47 -60.93
CA ASP A 517 7.49 -71.51 -61.40
C ASP A 517 6.13 -72.28 -61.29
N ASP A 518 4.88 -71.78 -61.40
CA ASP A 518 4.19 -70.47 -61.38
C ASP A 518 2.65 -70.76 -61.19
N THR A 519 1.78 -69.74 -61.17
CA THR A 519 0.30 -69.73 -61.10
C THR A 519 -0.34 -69.96 -59.73
N GLY A 520 -1.46 -69.30 -59.36
CA GLY A 520 -2.15 -68.18 -60.02
C GLY A 520 -3.51 -67.83 -59.39
N THR A 521 -4.11 -66.71 -59.82
CA THR A 521 -5.50 -66.25 -59.57
C THR A 521 -5.91 -65.83 -58.13
N GLY A 522 -6.45 -64.61 -58.01
CA GLY A 522 -7.42 -64.24 -56.97
C GLY A 522 -8.87 -64.55 -57.43
N PRO A 523 -9.94 -63.86 -56.93
CA PRO A 523 -9.90 -62.60 -56.19
C PRO A 523 -10.95 -62.42 -55.04
N ALA A 524 -10.92 -61.21 -54.45
CA ALA A 524 -12.05 -60.41 -53.97
C ALA A 524 -12.76 -60.67 -52.62
N ALA A 525 -13.03 -59.53 -51.96
CA ALA A 525 -14.17 -59.22 -51.07
C ALA A 525 -14.24 -59.85 -49.65
N ALA A 526 -14.87 -59.21 -48.64
CA ALA A 526 -15.14 -57.77 -48.41
C ALA A 526 -15.68 -57.53 -46.97
N ARG A 527 -15.60 -56.26 -46.53
CA ARG A 527 -16.47 -55.56 -45.53
C ARG A 527 -16.46 -55.96 -44.04
N HIS A 528 -16.14 -54.92 -43.25
CA HIS A 528 -16.79 -54.45 -42.02
C HIS A 528 -16.78 -55.29 -40.74
N GLY A 529 -16.51 -54.55 -39.66
CA GLY A 529 -16.38 -54.91 -38.25
C GLY A 529 -15.80 -53.67 -37.55
#